data_AF-A0A1L7GNV6-F1
#
_entry.id   AF-A0A1L7GNV6-F1
#
_cell.length_a   1.000
_cell.length_b   1.000
_cell.length_c   1.000
_cell.angle_alpha   90.00
_cell.angle_beta   90.00
_cell.angle_gamma   90.00
#
_symmetry.space_group_name_H-M   'P 1'
#
loop_
_entity.id
_entity.type
_entity.pdbx_description
1 polymer ?
#
loop_
_entity_poly.entity_id
_entity_poly.type
_entity_poly.pdbx_seq_one_letter_code
_entity_poly.pdbx_strand_id
1 'polypeptide(L)'
;MSGPMAGESSCQMMERLADDLRESITKASERAAKIKARIAELKAQAHPDQSQISALEQTLEVLLKKIEDDRTSLADLESVISENC
;
A
#
# COMPACT_ATOMS: atom_id res chain seq x y z
N MET A 1 -14.39 5.11 14.47
CA MET A 1 -13.15 5.55 15.12
C MET A 1 -13.00 4.72 16.38
N SER A 2 -12.30 3.59 16.30
CA SER A 2 -12.06 2.75 17.47
C SER A 2 -10.87 3.34 18.21
N GLY A 3 -11.10 3.93 19.37
CA GLY A 3 -10.03 4.40 20.25
C GLY A 3 -9.22 3.22 20.80
N PRO A 4 -8.05 3.49 21.42
CA PRO A 4 -7.24 2.45 22.03
C PRO A 4 -8.10 1.65 23.01
N MET A 5 -8.04 0.32 22.91
CA MET A 5 -8.77 -0.54 23.85
C MET A 5 -8.18 -0.34 25.24
N ALA A 6 -9.02 -0.04 26.23
CA ALA A 6 -8.58 0.20 27.60
C ALA A 6 -7.74 -1.00 28.10
N GLY A 7 -6.43 -0.80 28.24
CA GLY A 7 -5.47 -1.82 28.66
C GLY A 7 -4.43 -2.25 27.61
N GLU A 8 -4.44 -1.69 26.40
CA GLU A 8 -3.42 -1.98 25.38
C GLU A 8 -2.05 -1.39 25.79
N SER A 9 -1.01 -2.23 25.82
CA SER A 9 0.36 -1.77 26.06
C SER A 9 0.88 -1.00 24.84
N SER A 10 1.87 -0.14 25.03
CA SER A 10 2.51 0.59 23.92
C SER A 10 3.02 -0.35 22.82
N CYS A 11 3.51 -1.54 23.19
CA CYS A 11 3.94 -2.57 22.25
C CYS A 11 2.78 -3.15 21.44
N GLN A 12 1.67 -3.52 22.10
CA GLN A 12 0.48 -4.02 21.41
C GLN A 12 -0.10 -2.99 20.44
N MET A 13 -0.08 -1.71 20.79
CA MET A 13 -0.49 -0.63 19.89
C MET A 13 0.44 -0.56 18.67
N MET A 14 1.76 -0.62 18.86
CA MET A 14 2.71 -0.58 17.75
C MET A 14 2.60 -1.80 16.84
N GLU A 15 2.45 -3.00 17.40
CA GLU A 15 2.21 -4.24 16.64
C GLU A 15 0.94 -4.12 15.78
N ARG A 16 -0.14 -3.59 16.36
CA ARG A 16 -1.39 -3.34 15.62
C ARG A 16 -1.19 -2.36 14.47
N LEU A 17 -0.46 -1.27 14.69
CA LEU A 17 -0.16 -0.30 13.64
C LEU A 17 0.67 -0.93 12.51
N ALA A 18 1.62 -1.81 12.85
CA ALA A 18 2.40 -2.55 11.88
C ALA A 18 1.52 -3.49 11.05
N ASP A 19 0.57 -4.19 11.68
CA ASP A 19 -0.39 -5.04 10.96
C ASP A 19 -1.33 -4.25 10.06
N ASP A 20 -1.85 -3.11 10.51
CA ASP A 20 -2.70 -2.22 9.70
C ASP A 20 -1.92 -1.71 8.46
N LEU A 21 -0.65 -1.39 8.64
CA LEU A 21 0.23 -0.96 7.56
C LEU A 21 0.55 -2.09 6.57
N ARG A 22 0.80 -3.33 7.05
CA ARG A 22 0.94 -4.53 6.21
C ARG A 22 -0.32 -4.78 5.38
N GLU A 23 -1.50 -4.63 5.98
CA GLU A 23 -2.76 -4.78 5.28
C GLU A 23 -2.96 -3.68 4.22
N SER A 24 -2.63 -2.43 4.55
CA SER A 24 -2.64 -1.30 3.60
C SER A 24 -1.73 -1.56 2.40
N ILE A 25 -0.48 -1.97 2.64
CA ILE A 25 0.50 -2.31 1.60
C ILE A 25 -0.03 -3.43 0.70
N THR A 26 -0.64 -4.47 1.29
CA THR A 26 -1.23 -5.59 0.54
C THR A 26 -2.34 -5.11 -0.38
N LYS A 27 -3.31 -4.36 0.16
CA LYS A 27 -4.43 -3.79 -0.62
C LYS A 27 -3.96 -2.85 -1.72
N ALA A 28 -2.95 -2.02 -1.45
CA ALA A 28 -2.36 -1.13 -2.43
C ALA A 28 -1.66 -1.91 -3.55
N SER A 29 -0.92 -2.98 -3.20
CA SER A 29 -0.26 -3.86 -4.15
C SER A 29 -1.25 -4.58 -5.07
N GLU A 30 -2.37 -5.07 -4.53
CA GLU A 30 -3.46 -5.66 -5.31
C GLU A 30 -4.08 -4.65 -6.29
N ARG A 31 -4.31 -3.41 -5.83
CA ARG A 31 -4.82 -2.34 -6.71
C ARG A 31 -3.83 -2.02 -7.83
N ALA A 32 -2.54 -1.94 -7.52
CA ALA A 32 -1.49 -1.74 -8.52
C ALA A 32 -1.47 -2.87 -9.57
N ALA A 33 -1.62 -4.13 -9.13
CA ALA A 33 -1.72 -5.27 -10.04
C ALA A 33 -2.94 -5.18 -10.97
N LYS A 34 -4.10 -4.78 -10.45
CA LYS A 34 -5.32 -4.56 -11.25
C LYS A 34 -5.14 -3.44 -12.28
N ILE A 35 -4.50 -2.33 -11.90
CA ILE A 35 -4.19 -1.23 -12.81
C ILE A 35 -3.25 -1.70 -13.92
N LYS A 36 -2.18 -2.43 -13.59
CA LYS A 36 -1.27 -3.02 -14.58
C LYS A 36 -2.01 -3.93 -15.57
N ALA A 37 -2.90 -4.78 -15.08
CA ALA A 37 -3.71 -5.66 -15.93
C ALA A 37 -4.62 -4.84 -16.86
N ARG A 38 -5.27 -3.79 -16.35
CA ARG A 38 -6.14 -2.93 -17.16
C ARG A 38 -5.35 -2.16 -18.24
N ILE A 39 -4.16 -1.67 -17.92
CA ILE A 39 -3.26 -1.05 -18.90
C ILE A 39 -2.91 -2.04 -20.01
N ALA A 40 -2.55 -3.28 -19.65
CA ALA A 40 -2.21 -4.31 -20.63
C ALA A 40 -3.41 -4.65 -21.53
N GLU A 41 -4.61 -4.76 -20.97
CA GLU A 41 -5.85 -4.97 -21.72
C GLU A 41 -6.13 -3.82 -22.70
N LEU A 42 -5.98 -2.57 -22.26
CA LEU A 42 -6.17 -1.40 -23.12
C LEU A 42 -5.17 -1.36 -24.26
N LYS A 43 -3.89 -1.65 -23.98
CA LYS A 43 -2.81 -1.70 -24.99
C LYS A 43 -3.02 -2.80 -26.03
N ALA A 44 -3.78 -3.85 -25.72
CA ALA A 44 -4.08 -4.95 -26.63
C ALA A 44 -5.26 -4.66 -27.59
N GLN A 45 -5.99 -3.55 -27.40
CA GLN A 45 -7.10 -3.19 -28.27
C GLN A 45 -6.60 -2.71 -29.64
N ALA A 46 -7.43 -2.85 -30.68
CA ALA A 46 -7.09 -2.41 -32.04
C ALA A 46 -6.87 -0.88 -32.16
N HIS A 47 -7.59 -0.11 -31.34
CA HIS A 47 -7.46 1.34 -31.22
C HIS A 47 -7.35 1.73 -29.74
N PRO A 48 -6.16 1.58 -29.14
CA PRO A 48 -5.97 1.82 -27.71
C PRO A 48 -6.13 3.30 -27.35
N ASP A 49 -6.93 3.57 -26.31
CA ASP A 49 -7.09 4.93 -25.77
C ASP A 49 -5.82 5.35 -25.00
N GLN A 50 -4.97 6.11 -25.69
CA GLN A 50 -3.67 6.55 -25.14
C GLN A 50 -3.84 7.48 -23.93
N SER A 51 -4.92 8.27 -23.88
CA SER A 51 -5.19 9.18 -22.76
C SER A 51 -5.54 8.40 -21.51
N GLN A 52 -6.39 7.37 -21.65
CA GLN A 52 -6.74 6.48 -20.55
C GLN A 52 -5.52 5.68 -20.06
N ILE A 53 -4.70 5.15 -20.98
CA ILE A 53 -3.48 4.43 -20.63
C ILE A 53 -2.54 5.34 -19.84
N SER A 54 -2.30 6.56 -20.31
CA SER A 54 -1.39 7.52 -19.67
C SER A 54 -1.87 7.89 -18.25
N ALA A 55 -3.17 8.12 -18.08
CA ALA A 55 -3.75 8.41 -16.77
C ALA A 55 -3.61 7.24 -15.79
N LEU A 56 -3.78 6.01 -16.27
CA LEU A 56 -3.59 4.80 -15.47
C LEU A 56 -2.11 4.57 -15.12
N GLU A 57 -1.18 4.85 -16.03
CA GLU A 57 0.26 4.77 -15.77
C GLU A 57 0.70 5.78 -14.70
N GLN A 58 0.21 7.02 -14.76
CA GLN A 58 0.47 8.01 -13.70
C GLN A 58 -0.11 7.59 -12.35
N THR A 59 -1.34 7.07 -12.35
CA THR A 59 -1.98 6.57 -11.12
C THR A 59 -1.19 5.41 -10.53
N LEU A 60 -0.70 4.51 -11.39
CA LEU A 60 0.13 3.37 -10.99
C LEU A 60 1.44 3.84 -10.37
N GLU A 61 2.12 4.82 -10.96
CA GLU A 61 3.38 5.36 -10.45
C GLU A 61 3.22 5.94 -9.04
N VAL A 62 2.20 6.78 -8.84
CA VAL A 62 1.88 7.35 -7.52
C VAL A 62 1.59 6.25 -6.50
N LEU A 63 0.84 5.23 -6.89
CA LEU A 63 0.49 4.12 -6.01
C LEU A 63 1.71 3.26 -5.65
N LEU A 64 2.60 3.00 -6.60
CA LEU A 64 3.85 2.26 -6.35
C LEU A 64 4.75 3.02 -5.39
N LYS A 65 4.90 4.33 -5.59
CA LYS A 65 5.68 5.17 -4.68
C LYS A 65 5.12 5.13 -3.25
N LYS A 66 3.81 5.26 -3.10
CA LYS A 66 3.15 5.12 -1.79
C LYS A 66 3.43 3.76 -1.15
N ILE A 67 3.41 2.67 -1.92
CA ILE A 67 3.74 1.33 -1.39
C ILE A 67 5.18 1.29 -0.87
N GLU A 68 6.13 1.93 -1.55
CA GLU A 68 7.52 2.00 -1.11
C GLU A 68 7.67 2.82 0.17
N ASP A 69 7.00 3.97 0.26
CA ASP A 69 6.96 4.82 1.46
C ASP A 69 6.34 4.06 2.66
N ASP A 70 5.22 3.38 2.45
CA ASP A 70 4.54 2.56 3.47
C ASP A 70 5.44 1.39 3.92
N ARG A 71 6.16 0.73 3.00
CA ARG A 71 7.11 -0.35 3.34
C ARG A 71 8.29 0.14 4.16
N THR A 72 8.81 1.32 3.84
CA THR A 72 9.89 1.95 4.62
C THR A 72 9.39 2.25 6.03
N SER A 73 8.21 2.87 6.14
CA SER A 73 7.59 3.17 7.43
C SER A 73 7.32 1.92 8.26
N LEU A 74 6.94 0.82 7.62
CA LEU A 74 6.73 -0.47 8.28
C LEU A 74 8.04 -1.03 8.83
N ALA A 75 9.11 -1.02 8.03
CA ALA A 75 10.42 -1.50 8.46
C ALA A 75 10.95 -0.70 9.67
N ASP A 76 10.78 0.62 9.64
CA ASP A 76 11.15 1.49 10.76
C ASP A 76 10.35 1.15 12.03
N LEU A 77 9.03 0.96 11.90
CA LEU A 77 8.16 0.58 13.02
C LEU A 77 8.51 -0.80 13.58
N GLU A 78 8.77 -1.78 12.71
CA GLU A 78 9.18 -3.13 13.10
C GLU A 78 10.53 -3.13 13.83
N SER A 79 11.47 -2.28 13.42
CA SER A 79 12.74 -2.08 14.15
C SER A 79 12.48 -1.57 15.57
N VAL A 80 11.67 -0.51 15.70
CA VAL A 80 11.34 0.07 17.01
C VAL A 80 10.67 -0.95 17.92
N ILE A 81 9.73 -1.74 17.40
CA ILE A 81 9.09 -2.81 18.17
C ILE A 81 10.13 -3.84 18.63
N SER A 82 10.98 -4.31 17.72
CA SER A 82 12.02 -5.30 18.05
C SER A 82 13.02 -4.80 19.08
N GLU A 83 13.27 -3.49 19.14
CA GLU A 83 14.20 -2.88 20.10
C GLU A 83 13.56 -2.60 21.47
N ASN A 84 12.23 -2.48 21.56
CA ASN A 84 11.57 -1.93 22.75
C ASN A 84 10.52 -2.84 23.44
N CYS A 85 10.20 -4.03 22.92
CA CYS A 85 9.01 -4.80 23.37
C CYS A 85 9.23 -6.20 24.02
#